data_AF-A0A6I1W6K1-F1
#
_entry.id   AF-A0A6I1W6K1-F1
#
_cell.length_a   1.000
_cell.length_b   1.000
_cell.length_c   1.000
_cell.angle_alpha   90.00
_cell.angle_beta   90.00
_cell.angle_gamma   90.00
#
_symmetry.space_group_name_H-M   'P 1'
#
loop_
_entity.id
_entity.type
_entity.pdbx_description
1 polymer ?
#
loop_
_entity_poly.entity_id
_entity_poly.type
_entity_poly.pdbx_seq_one_letter_code
_entity_poly.pdbx_strand_id
1 'polypeptide(L)'
;VAKQQLNATISARSKLQTAEEFRNVLVKSDSTGAVVLLGEVARVELGSDSYDVNSALNGKPAAAMGVQLTTGANALKVGEAVKARLAELQPFYPSEMQLK
;
A
#
# COMPACT_ATOMS: atom_id res chain seq x y z
N VAL A 1 3.26 29.67 44.24
CA VAL A 1 2.89 29.51 42.81
C VAL A 1 3.23 28.09 42.40
N ALA A 2 2.23 27.24 42.15
CA ALA A 2 2.44 25.83 41.81
C ALA A 2 3.12 25.71 40.44
N LYS A 3 4.17 24.89 40.34
CA LYS A 3 4.88 24.60 39.09
C LYS A 3 3.98 23.71 38.21
N GLN A 4 3.42 24.30 37.16
CA GLN A 4 2.77 23.54 36.09
C GLN A 4 3.84 22.79 35.29
N GLN A 5 3.77 21.46 35.25
CA GLN A 5 4.60 20.65 34.35
C GLN A 5 3.93 20.62 32.97
N LEU A 6 4.62 21.12 31.95
CA LEU A 6 4.17 21.05 30.55
C LEU A 6 4.78 19.79 29.92
N ASN A 7 3.91 18.91 29.43
CA ASN A 7 4.33 17.76 28.63
C ASN A 7 3.67 17.89 27.25
N ALA A 8 4.47 17.96 26.20
CA ALA A 8 4.01 18.09 24.83
C ALA A 8 4.86 17.25 23.90
N THR A 9 4.23 16.36 23.14
CA THR A 9 4.91 15.55 22.13
C THR A 9 5.27 16.43 20.94
N ILE A 10 6.57 16.55 20.66
CA ILE A 10 7.08 17.18 19.44
C ILE A 10 7.19 16.08 18.38
N SER A 11 6.48 16.21 17.26
CA SER A 11 6.58 15.31 16.11
C SER A 11 7.32 15.99 14.95
N ALA A 12 8.15 15.20 14.26
CA ALA A 12 8.74 15.59 12.98
C ALA A 12 7.82 15.14 11.82
N ARG A 13 8.13 15.58 10.59
CA ARG A 13 7.40 15.13 9.39
C ARG A 13 7.42 13.61 9.28
N SER A 14 6.24 13.02 9.18
CA SER A 14 6.06 11.60 8.87
C SER A 14 6.30 11.32 7.39
N LYS A 15 6.31 10.04 7.02
CA LYS A 15 6.34 9.63 5.60
C LYS A 15 5.13 10.22 4.86
N LEU A 16 5.36 10.60 3.61
CA LEU A 16 4.30 10.98 2.68
C LEU A 16 3.46 9.74 2.33
N GLN A 17 2.16 9.95 2.15
CA GLN A 17 1.16 8.91 2.00
C GLN A 17 0.36 9.05 0.70
N THR A 18 0.20 10.27 0.19
CA THR A 18 -0.62 10.53 -1.01
C THR A 18 0.22 11.00 -2.18
N ALA A 19 -0.21 10.68 -3.41
CA ALA A 19 0.45 11.17 -4.61
C ALA A 19 0.55 12.71 -4.64
N GLU A 20 -0.43 13.41 -4.07
CA GLU A 20 -0.42 14.87 -3.96
C GLU A 20 0.70 15.38 -3.05
N GLU A 21 0.90 14.75 -1.90
CA GLU A 21 2.03 15.08 -1.02
C GLU A 21 3.38 14.87 -1.72
N PHE A 22 3.51 13.79 -2.49
CA PHE A 22 4.73 13.54 -3.28
C PHE A 22 4.92 14.58 -4.39
N ARG A 23 3.86 15.05 -5.07
CA ARG A 23 3.97 16.11 -6.10
C ARG A 23 4.54 17.40 -5.53
N ASN A 24 4.27 17.69 -4.27
CA ASN A 24 4.70 18.90 -3.57
C ASN A 24 6.12 18.80 -2.98
N VAL A 25 6.86 17.73 -3.28
CA VAL A 25 8.27 17.59 -2.86
C VAL A 25 9.14 18.59 -3.63
N LEU A 26 9.91 19.40 -2.91
CA LEU A 26 10.89 20.31 -3.50
C LEU A 26 12.06 19.51 -4.08
N VAL A 27 12.30 19.66 -5.38
CA VAL A 27 13.41 19.04 -6.11
C VAL A 27 14.61 19.97 -6.14
N LYS A 28 14.38 21.27 -6.36
CA LYS A 28 15.43 22.28 -6.43
C LYS A 28 14.90 23.65 -6.05
N SER A 29 15.75 24.47 -5.46
CA SER A 29 15.56 25.92 -5.35
C SER A 29 16.83 26.65 -5.76
N ASP A 30 16.71 27.93 -6.13
CA ASP A 30 17.85 28.80 -6.44
C ASP A 30 17.85 30.10 -5.63
N SER A 31 18.89 30.92 -5.81
CA SER A 31 19.09 32.19 -5.11
C SER A 31 18.12 33.30 -5.53
N THR A 32 17.38 33.11 -6.62
CA THR A 32 16.34 34.06 -7.08
C THR A 32 14.98 33.80 -6.42
N GLY A 33 14.86 32.68 -5.69
CA GLY A 33 13.62 32.24 -5.06
C GLY A 33 12.78 31.33 -5.94
N ALA A 34 13.27 30.95 -7.13
CA ALA A 34 12.59 29.96 -7.96
C ALA A 34 12.65 28.59 -7.26
N VAL A 35 11.54 27.87 -7.30
CA VAL A 35 11.37 26.54 -6.72
C VAL A 35 10.85 25.61 -7.79
N VAL A 36 11.41 24.40 -7.86
CA VAL A 36 10.93 23.31 -8.71
C VAL A 36 10.37 22.21 -7.82
N LEU A 37 9.11 21.84 -8.03
CA LEU A 37 8.43 20.75 -7.34
C LEU A 37 8.47 19.46 -8.18
N LEU A 38 8.36 18.30 -7.54
CA LEU A 38 8.39 17.00 -8.23
C LEU A 38 7.28 16.89 -9.27
N GLY A 39 6.10 17.41 -8.97
CA GLY A 39 4.96 17.43 -9.89
C GLY A 39 5.16 18.26 -11.16
N GLU A 40 6.13 19.18 -11.17
CA GLU A 40 6.44 20.00 -12.36
C GLU A 40 7.36 19.25 -13.36
N VAL A 41 8.02 18.19 -12.91
CA VAL A 41 9.01 17.44 -13.70
C VAL A 41 8.72 15.95 -13.82
N ALA A 42 7.73 15.42 -13.09
CA ALA A 42 7.38 14.00 -13.10
C ALA A 42 5.87 13.76 -12.94
N ARG A 43 5.38 12.65 -13.52
CA ARG A 43 4.06 12.10 -13.18
C ARG A 43 4.17 11.33 -11.87
N VAL A 44 3.27 11.62 -10.94
CA VAL A 44 3.18 10.93 -9.66
C VAL A 44 1.81 10.27 -9.55
N GLU A 45 1.79 8.95 -9.39
CA GLU A 45 0.57 8.14 -9.25
C GLU A 45 0.84 6.88 -8.44
N LEU A 46 -0.23 6.27 -7.90
CA LEU A 46 -0.16 4.94 -7.33
C LEU A 46 -0.16 3.94 -8.49
N GLY A 47 0.94 3.22 -8.67
CA GLY A 47 1.13 2.25 -9.74
C GLY A 47 1.57 0.88 -9.23
N SER A 48 1.81 -0.04 -10.16
CA SER A 48 2.42 -1.33 -9.88
C SER A 48 3.92 -1.17 -9.63
N ASP A 49 4.49 -2.02 -8.79
CA ASP A 49 5.93 -2.06 -8.54
C ASP A 49 6.73 -2.51 -9.79
N SER A 50 6.17 -3.47 -10.54
CA SER A 50 6.63 -3.87 -11.88
C SER A 50 5.43 -4.11 -12.78
N TYR A 51 5.64 -3.91 -14.09
CA TYR A 51 4.68 -4.12 -15.16
C TYR A 51 5.05 -5.32 -16.06
N ASP A 52 6.01 -6.15 -15.66
CA ASP A 52 6.51 -7.29 -16.46
C ASP A 52 5.50 -8.45 -16.52
N VAL A 53 4.60 -8.53 -15.55
CA VAL A 53 3.58 -9.58 -15.44
C VAL A 53 2.19 -8.97 -15.57
N ASN A 54 1.41 -9.51 -16.50
CA ASN A 54 -0.01 -9.23 -16.62
C ASN A 54 -0.81 -10.50 -16.26
N SER A 55 -1.74 -10.38 -15.32
CA SER A 55 -2.51 -11.50 -14.80
C SER A 55 -4.00 -11.30 -15.06
N ALA A 56 -4.62 -12.30 -15.69
CA ALA A 56 -6.03 -12.33 -16.01
C ALA A 56 -6.61 -13.74 -15.87
N LEU A 57 -7.88 -13.81 -15.48
CA LEU A 57 -8.67 -15.03 -15.40
C LEU A 57 -9.95 -14.87 -16.20
N ASN A 58 -10.17 -15.73 -17.20
CA ASN A 58 -11.30 -15.63 -18.14
C ASN A 58 -11.44 -14.23 -18.79
N GLY A 59 -10.31 -13.61 -19.13
CA GLY A 59 -10.27 -12.29 -19.76
C GLY A 59 -10.51 -11.11 -18.81
N LYS A 60 -10.65 -11.33 -17.49
CA LYS A 60 -10.80 -10.28 -16.49
C LYS A 60 -9.50 -10.11 -15.68
N PRO A 61 -9.13 -8.88 -15.27
CA PRO A 61 -7.97 -8.67 -14.40
C PRO A 61 -8.07 -9.50 -13.12
N ALA A 62 -6.97 -10.15 -12.73
CA ALA A 62 -6.94 -11.03 -11.58
C ALA A 62 -5.61 -10.92 -10.83
N ALA A 63 -5.66 -11.01 -9.50
CA ALA A 63 -4.49 -11.29 -8.67
C ALA A 63 -4.53 -12.75 -8.21
N ALA A 64 -3.36 -13.33 -7.92
CA ALA A 64 -3.24 -14.71 -7.46
C ALA A 64 -2.30 -14.78 -6.26
N MET A 65 -2.55 -15.78 -5.39
CA MET A 65 -1.70 -16.10 -4.25
C MET A 65 -1.41 -17.60 -4.26
N GLY A 66 -0.14 -17.96 -4.33
CA GLY A 66 0.31 -19.34 -4.14
C GLY A 66 0.47 -19.64 -2.66
N VAL A 67 -0.16 -20.71 -2.16
CA VAL A 67 0.04 -21.21 -0.80
C VAL A 67 0.95 -22.42 -0.85
N GLN A 68 2.06 -22.37 -0.13
CA GLN A 68 2.99 -23.48 0.00
C GLN A 68 2.84 -24.14 1.37
N LEU A 69 2.94 -25.47 1.38
CA LEU A 69 2.86 -26.26 2.60
C LEU A 69 4.20 -26.21 3.34
N THR A 70 4.17 -26.02 4.65
CA THR A 70 5.36 -26.21 5.48
C THR A 70 5.68 -27.71 5.62
N THR A 71 6.97 -28.05 5.76
CA THR A 71 7.41 -29.44 5.90
C THR A 71 6.68 -30.15 7.04
N GLY A 72 6.09 -31.31 6.76
CA GLY A 72 5.37 -32.13 7.74
C GLY A 72 3.93 -31.69 8.05
N ALA A 73 3.43 -30.61 7.44
CA ALA A 73 2.04 -30.22 7.61
C ALA A 73 1.07 -31.12 6.83
N ASN A 74 -0.17 -31.23 7.33
CA ASN A 74 -1.23 -31.98 6.66
C ASN A 74 -1.91 -31.09 5.60
N ALA A 75 -1.81 -31.50 4.33
CA ALA A 75 -2.32 -30.72 3.20
C ALA A 75 -3.84 -30.49 3.24
N LEU A 76 -4.63 -31.46 3.69
CA LEU A 76 -6.09 -31.32 3.79
C LEU A 76 -6.47 -30.30 4.86
N LYS A 77 -5.86 -30.42 6.05
CA LYS A 77 -6.10 -29.48 7.16
C LYS A 77 -5.71 -28.06 6.79
N VAL A 78 -4.59 -27.88 6.07
CA VAL A 78 -4.16 -26.56 5.60
C VAL A 78 -5.11 -26.02 4.54
N GLY A 79 -5.56 -26.86 3.60
CA GLY A 79 -6.53 -26.45 2.58
C GLY A 79 -7.86 -26.00 3.17
N GLU A 80 -8.37 -26.69 4.18
CA GLU A 80 -9.57 -26.30 4.92
C GLU A 80 -9.38 -24.97 5.65
N ALA A 81 -8.25 -24.80 6.34
CA ALA A 81 -7.95 -23.56 7.06
C ALA A 81 -7.84 -22.34 6.13
N VAL A 82 -7.20 -22.50 4.96
CA VAL A 82 -7.12 -21.44 3.94
C VAL A 82 -8.51 -21.04 3.45
N LYS A 83 -9.36 -22.03 3.12
CA LYS A 83 -10.74 -21.76 2.67
C LYS A 83 -11.56 -21.04 3.75
N ALA A 84 -11.46 -21.48 5.00
CA ALA A 84 -12.14 -20.84 6.12
C ALA A 84 -11.71 -19.38 6.28
N ARG A 85 -10.39 -19.11 6.23
CA ARG A 85 -9.88 -17.74 6.35
C ARG A 85 -10.33 -16.84 5.20
N LEU A 86 -10.36 -17.35 3.97
CA LEU A 86 -10.85 -16.57 2.83
C LEU A 86 -12.34 -16.25 2.95
N ALA A 87 -13.14 -17.17 3.48
CA ALA A 87 -14.56 -16.94 3.74
C ALA A 87 -14.79 -15.85 4.81
N GLU A 88 -13.95 -15.79 5.85
CA GLU A 88 -13.99 -14.72 6.86
C GLU A 88 -13.63 -13.33 6.30
N LEU A 89 -12.75 -13.30 5.29
CA LEU A 89 -12.29 -12.06 4.67
C LEU A 89 -13.23 -11.53 3.59
N GLN A 90 -13.99 -12.42 2.96
CA GLN A 90 -14.91 -12.10 1.86
C GLN A 90 -15.86 -10.91 2.14
N PRO A 91 -16.42 -10.71 3.35
CA PRO A 91 -17.27 -9.56 3.64
C PRO A 91 -16.56 -8.20 3.55
N PHE A 92 -15.24 -8.17 3.64
CA PHE A 92 -14.43 -6.94 3.58
C PHE A 92 -13.91 -6.65 2.17
N TYR A 93 -14.27 -7.48 1.19
CA TYR A 93 -13.85 -7.27 -0.18
C TYR A 93 -14.59 -6.07 -0.80
N PRO A 94 -13.93 -5.31 -1.69
CA PRO A 94 -14.62 -4.37 -2.56
C PRO A 94 -15.72 -5.09 -3.36
N SER A 95 -16.78 -4.36 -3.71
CA SER A 95 -17.99 -4.92 -4.35
C SER A 95 -17.75 -5.73 -5.62
N GLU A 96 -16.70 -5.42 -6.37
CA GLU A 96 -16.35 -6.09 -7.63
C GLU A 96 -15.37 -7.26 -7.46
N MET A 97 -14.78 -7.42 -6.27
CA MET A 97 -13.78 -8.44 -6.00
C MET A 97 -14.44 -9.75 -5.58
N GLN A 98 -14.03 -10.86 -6.20
CA GLN A 98 -14.55 -12.19 -5.92
C GLN A 98 -13.42 -13.22 -5.90
N LEU A 99 -13.51 -14.18 -4.97
CA LEU A 99 -12.67 -15.37 -5.01
C LEU A 99 -13.16 -16.31 -6.10
N LYS A 100 -12.23 -16.95 -6.82
CA LYS A 100 -12.51 -18.01 -7.80
C LYS A 100 -11.82 -19.30 -7.41
#